data_AF-A0A3M7AQ83-F1
#
_entry.id   AF-A0A3M7AQ83-F1
#
_cell.length_a   1.000
_cell.length_b   1.000
_cell.length_c   1.000
_cell.angle_alpha   90.00
_cell.angle_beta   90.00
_cell.angle_gamma   90.00
#
_symmetry.space_group_name_H-M   'P 1'
#
loop_
_entity.id
_entity.type
_entity.pdbx_description
1 polymer ?
#
loop_
_entity_poly.entity_id
_entity_poly.type
_entity_poly.pdbx_seq_one_letter_code
_entity_poly.pdbx_strand_id
1 'polypeptide(L)'
;MFRAFVYDNTINETNWYNDRANAAVDFFKPLDGQFEENVIVQIKYGPIDFQVREPASPLFVNIPNTNTAIELQITQEYLGQQCHLLYWAPLWKLILDTDLRADHQTSYVKDIVSGQRFDRPLGGYAGVSNVGMNDTWLGSHLSMSNLYAFGRLAWNPSQSDVEVLQDWIRLTFGLDASVTDTITQMSMESWPAYENYSGNLGIQTLNDILYTHYGPNPQTLDGNGWGQWTRADGFSTGMDRTVSNGTGFAGQYPEEVAQMYEDIATTPDNYLLWFHHVNYTHVLKSGATVIQDFYDQHYAGVQTAQTFVSAWKSLEGKIDEERYTDQLFRQVYQAGHSIVWRDAIANYYYNLSGIPDEAGRVGHYPSRIEAENMMLDGYKTYAVSPFEVASNYTAIVTSSNTTAGTASAILNFDSGTYDIAVNYYDMYGGASHYRLSINNETFGEWTANEKPYIADQAAPRILGHTPSIYVDGHSAIRITFSNVTINKGDVLKITGTPDENEPAPLDYISVLQPGEID
;
A
#
# COMPACT_ATOMS: atom_id res chain seq x y z
N MET A 1 -24.71 -4.57 17.95
CA MET A 1 -23.28 -4.88 17.79
C MET A 1 -22.48 -3.82 18.51
N PHE A 2 -21.47 -4.19 19.29
CA PHE A 2 -20.58 -3.30 20.04
C PHE A 2 -19.16 -3.49 19.53
N ARG A 3 -18.51 -2.45 19.01
CA ARG A 3 -17.17 -2.58 18.39
C ARG A 3 -16.09 -2.74 19.45
N ALA A 4 -15.19 -3.71 19.24
CA ALA A 4 -14.01 -3.95 20.05
C ALA A 4 -12.77 -3.14 19.64
N PHE A 5 -12.94 -2.19 18.71
CA PHE A 5 -11.91 -1.24 18.31
C PHE A 5 -11.74 -0.16 19.39
N VAL A 6 -11.12 -0.54 20.51
CA VAL A 6 -10.88 0.30 21.69
C VAL A 6 -9.41 0.17 22.07
N TYR A 7 -8.72 1.30 22.19
CA TYR A 7 -7.32 1.37 22.60
C TYR A 7 -7.02 2.76 23.18
N ASP A 8 -5.92 2.88 23.92
CA ASP A 8 -5.39 4.16 24.39
C ASP A 8 -4.47 4.74 23.30
N ASN A 9 -4.84 5.89 22.74
CA ASN A 9 -4.06 6.61 21.74
C ASN A 9 -3.07 7.62 22.35
N THR A 10 -2.84 7.54 23.66
CA THR A 10 -1.88 8.35 24.41
C THR A 10 -0.74 7.53 25.00
N ILE A 11 -0.61 6.26 24.58
CA ILE A 11 0.51 5.41 24.99
C ILE A 11 1.85 6.00 24.54
N ASN A 12 2.88 5.77 25.34
CA ASN A 12 4.21 6.35 25.14
C ASN A 12 5.16 5.29 24.58
N GLU A 13 5.73 5.54 23.40
CA GLU A 13 6.68 4.64 22.74
C GLU A 13 7.93 4.35 23.59
N THR A 14 8.41 5.32 24.36
CA THR A 14 9.59 5.14 25.23
C THR A 14 9.38 4.08 26.32
N ASN A 15 8.13 3.73 26.64
CA ASN A 15 7.82 2.55 27.44
C ASN A 15 7.70 1.33 26.54
N TRP A 16 8.69 0.43 26.62
CA TRP A 16 8.77 -0.79 25.81
C TRP A 16 7.70 -1.84 26.12
N TYR A 17 6.94 -1.68 27.22
CA TYR A 17 5.80 -2.55 27.54
C TYR A 17 4.46 -2.01 27.03
N ASN A 18 4.41 -0.78 26.50
CA ASN A 18 3.21 -0.27 25.87
C ASN A 18 3.01 -0.94 24.50
N ASP A 19 1.80 -1.44 24.26
CA ASP A 19 1.42 -2.05 22.98
C ASP A 19 -0.07 -1.89 22.73
N ARG A 20 -0.41 -1.26 21.60
CA ARG A 20 -1.81 -1.14 21.17
C ARG A 20 -2.41 -2.52 20.85
N ALA A 21 -1.62 -3.48 20.39
CA ALA A 21 -2.12 -4.80 20.00
C ALA A 21 -2.75 -5.56 21.19
N ASN A 22 -2.31 -5.30 22.42
CA ASN A 22 -2.86 -5.90 23.63
C ASN A 22 -4.26 -5.37 24.00
N ALA A 23 -4.59 -4.14 23.57
CA ALA A 23 -5.69 -3.36 24.16
C ALA A 23 -7.05 -4.06 24.07
N ALA A 24 -7.40 -4.62 22.91
CA ALA A 24 -8.71 -5.24 22.72
C ALA A 24 -8.93 -6.43 23.68
N VAL A 25 -7.91 -7.25 23.93
CA VAL A 25 -8.00 -8.35 24.90
C VAL A 25 -8.07 -7.80 26.32
N ASP A 26 -7.23 -6.84 26.69
CA ASP A 26 -7.19 -6.25 28.03
C ASP A 26 -8.54 -5.62 28.43
N PHE A 27 -9.21 -4.95 27.49
CA PHE A 27 -10.52 -4.35 27.75
C PHE A 27 -11.66 -5.37 27.82
N PHE A 28 -11.69 -6.36 26.91
CA PHE A 28 -12.88 -7.21 26.73
C PHE A 28 -12.81 -8.55 27.46
N LYS A 29 -11.61 -9.12 27.70
CA LYS A 29 -11.46 -10.39 28.41
C LYS A 29 -12.11 -10.39 29.80
N PRO A 30 -11.98 -9.32 30.63
CA PRO A 30 -12.67 -9.28 31.93
C PRO A 30 -14.19 -9.22 31.84
N LEU A 31 -14.74 -8.85 30.66
CA LEU A 31 -16.18 -8.70 30.42
C LEU A 31 -16.82 -9.95 29.82
N ASP A 32 -16.05 -11.02 29.58
CA ASP A 32 -16.59 -12.25 29.00
C ASP A 32 -17.74 -12.82 29.84
N GLY A 33 -18.88 -13.10 29.20
CA GLY A 33 -20.08 -13.62 29.87
C GLY A 33 -20.88 -12.58 30.66
N GLN A 34 -20.46 -11.31 30.68
CA GLN A 34 -21.23 -10.22 31.30
C GLN A 34 -22.17 -9.50 30.32
N PHE A 35 -21.99 -9.72 29.03
CA PHE A 35 -22.86 -9.15 28.01
C PHE A 35 -24.19 -9.91 27.92
N GLU A 36 -25.28 -9.17 27.72
CA GLU A 36 -26.60 -9.75 27.44
C GLU A 36 -26.59 -10.61 26.17
N GLU A 37 -27.44 -11.62 26.09
CA GLU A 37 -27.46 -12.62 25.01
C GLU A 37 -27.68 -12.02 23.60
N ASN A 38 -28.23 -10.81 23.49
CA ASN A 38 -28.46 -10.10 22.23
C ASN A 38 -27.32 -9.13 21.84
N VAL A 39 -26.27 -9.04 22.64
CA VAL A 39 -25.07 -8.27 22.34
C VAL A 39 -24.10 -9.13 21.53
N ILE A 40 -23.50 -8.51 20.50
CA ILE A 40 -22.43 -9.10 19.68
C ILE A 40 -21.25 -8.15 19.73
N VAL A 41 -20.10 -8.65 20.17
CA VAL A 41 -18.83 -7.92 20.13
C VAL A 41 -18.25 -8.03 18.72
N GLN A 42 -18.12 -6.90 18.03
CA GLN A 42 -17.62 -6.80 16.67
C GLN A 42 -16.11 -6.53 16.67
N ILE A 43 -15.32 -7.45 16.15
CA ILE A 43 -13.86 -7.48 16.27
C ILE A 43 -13.25 -7.35 14.87
N LYS A 44 -12.34 -6.39 14.65
CA LYS A 44 -11.55 -6.32 13.41
C LYS A 44 -10.78 -7.63 13.18
N TYR A 45 -10.42 -7.94 11.93
CA TYR A 45 -9.70 -9.19 11.66
C TYR A 45 -8.38 -9.31 12.44
N GLY A 46 -7.69 -8.19 12.64
CA GLY A 46 -6.47 -8.09 13.43
C GLY A 46 -6.60 -7.08 14.58
N PRO A 47 -5.59 -7.01 15.47
CA PRO A 47 -5.64 -6.21 16.69
C PRO A 47 -5.25 -4.73 16.52
N ILE A 48 -4.76 -4.29 15.35
CA ILE A 48 -4.37 -2.90 15.11
C ILE A 48 -5.45 -2.15 14.31
N ASP A 49 -5.41 -2.18 12.97
CA ASP A 49 -6.25 -1.32 12.12
C ASP A 49 -6.17 -1.65 10.63
N PHE A 50 -6.62 -2.84 10.24
CA PHE A 50 -6.77 -3.22 8.83
C PHE A 50 -5.50 -3.05 7.97
N GLN A 51 -4.34 -3.27 8.57
CA GLN A 51 -3.05 -3.17 7.89
C GLN A 51 -2.88 -4.24 6.80
N VAL A 52 -1.98 -4.01 5.86
CA VAL A 52 -1.73 -4.91 4.70
C VAL A 52 -1.56 -6.39 5.08
N ARG A 53 -1.05 -6.64 6.30
CA ARG A 53 -1.10 -7.94 6.97
C ARG A 53 -1.15 -7.73 8.49
N GLU A 54 -2.05 -8.44 9.15
CA GLU A 54 -2.08 -8.61 10.60
C GLU A 54 -2.34 -10.09 10.93
N PRO A 55 -1.91 -10.60 12.09
CA PRO A 55 -2.40 -11.89 12.58
C PRO A 55 -3.87 -11.77 12.98
N ALA A 56 -4.59 -12.90 12.98
CA ALA A 56 -5.97 -12.94 13.48
C ALA A 56 -6.03 -12.45 14.94
N SER A 57 -7.01 -11.60 15.26
CA SER A 57 -7.14 -11.01 16.61
C SER A 57 -7.26 -12.11 17.69
N PRO A 58 -6.42 -12.12 18.74
CA PRO A 58 -6.53 -13.10 19.82
C PRO A 58 -7.81 -12.92 20.64
N LEU A 59 -8.52 -11.79 20.49
CA LEU A 59 -9.79 -11.57 21.18
C LEU A 59 -10.83 -12.65 20.81
N PHE A 60 -10.81 -13.20 19.60
CA PHE A 60 -11.73 -14.27 19.18
C PHE A 60 -11.78 -15.47 20.14
N VAL A 61 -10.67 -15.77 20.82
CA VAL A 61 -10.54 -16.89 21.76
C VAL A 61 -10.42 -16.45 23.23
N ASN A 62 -10.36 -15.15 23.51
CA ASN A 62 -10.28 -14.62 24.89
C ASN A 62 -11.66 -14.24 25.48
N ILE A 63 -12.74 -14.29 24.70
CA ILE A 63 -14.11 -14.07 25.18
C ILE A 63 -15.07 -15.21 24.79
N PRO A 64 -14.77 -16.49 25.12
CA PRO A 64 -15.54 -17.67 24.67
C PRO A 64 -17.04 -17.60 25.00
N ASN A 65 -17.43 -16.93 26.08
CA ASN A 65 -18.83 -16.85 26.54
C ASN A 65 -19.62 -15.66 25.99
N THR A 66 -19.07 -14.93 25.01
CA THR A 66 -19.69 -13.73 24.42
C THR A 66 -19.88 -13.90 22.92
N ASN A 67 -21.05 -13.52 22.37
CA ASN A 67 -21.26 -13.56 20.91
C ASN A 67 -20.28 -12.62 20.19
N THR A 68 -19.70 -13.07 19.08
CA THR A 68 -18.72 -12.28 18.31
C THR A 68 -19.05 -12.23 16.83
N ALA A 69 -18.71 -11.11 16.19
CA ALA A 69 -18.68 -10.98 14.73
C ALA A 69 -17.33 -10.44 14.27
N ILE A 70 -16.89 -10.82 13.08
CA ILE A 70 -15.68 -10.26 12.46
C ILE A 70 -16.02 -8.99 11.66
N GLU A 71 -15.20 -7.96 11.78
CA GLU A 71 -15.22 -6.74 10.97
C GLU A 71 -14.07 -6.83 9.95
N LEU A 72 -14.43 -6.73 8.66
CA LEU A 72 -13.52 -6.71 7.52
C LEU A 72 -13.61 -5.35 6.84
N GLN A 73 -12.49 -4.85 6.33
CA GLN A 73 -12.48 -3.61 5.55
C GLN A 73 -12.60 -3.92 4.06
N ILE A 74 -13.64 -3.39 3.40
CA ILE A 74 -13.82 -3.49 1.95
C ILE A 74 -13.19 -2.27 1.27
N THR A 75 -13.42 -1.08 1.86
CA THR A 75 -12.69 0.14 1.52
C THR A 75 -11.19 -0.06 1.72
N GLN A 76 -10.36 0.52 0.87
CA GLN A 76 -8.92 0.33 0.87
C GLN A 76 -8.21 1.49 1.58
N GLU A 77 -8.58 1.79 2.83
CA GLU A 77 -8.06 2.97 3.56
C GLU A 77 -6.52 3.02 3.58
N TYR A 78 -5.90 1.92 4.03
CA TYR A 78 -4.44 1.75 4.10
C TYR A 78 -3.84 1.21 2.81
N LEU A 79 -4.67 0.69 1.89
CA LEU A 79 -4.23 -0.12 0.75
C LEU A 79 -4.49 0.56 -0.60
N GLY A 80 -4.12 1.83 -0.68
CA GLY A 80 -4.11 2.61 -1.92
C GLY A 80 -5.48 3.13 -2.36
N GLN A 81 -6.48 3.20 -1.48
CA GLN A 81 -7.73 3.96 -1.62
C GLN A 81 -8.47 3.76 -2.96
N GLN A 82 -8.52 2.51 -3.45
CA GLN A 82 -9.06 2.09 -4.76
C GLN A 82 -8.40 2.75 -5.98
N CYS A 83 -7.29 3.47 -5.78
CA CYS A 83 -6.39 3.93 -6.83
C CYS A 83 -5.42 2.80 -7.23
N HIS A 84 -5.16 1.89 -6.31
CA HIS A 84 -4.43 0.64 -6.53
C HIS A 84 -5.42 -0.53 -6.66
N LEU A 85 -5.16 -1.45 -7.58
CA LEU A 85 -5.80 -2.75 -7.62
C LEU A 85 -5.40 -3.53 -6.37
N LEU A 86 -6.41 -3.99 -5.62
CA LEU A 86 -6.27 -4.90 -4.50
C LEU A 86 -7.49 -5.81 -4.43
N TYR A 87 -7.29 -7.12 -4.41
CA TYR A 87 -8.31 -8.12 -4.12
C TYR A 87 -8.13 -8.70 -2.72
N TRP A 88 -9.08 -8.41 -1.82
CA TRP A 88 -8.97 -8.71 -0.38
C TRP A 88 -9.21 -10.17 -0.01
N ALA A 89 -9.95 -10.92 -0.82
CA ALA A 89 -10.44 -12.24 -0.43
C ALA A 89 -9.35 -13.22 0.02
N PRO A 90 -8.15 -13.26 -0.59
CA PRO A 90 -7.05 -14.10 -0.11
C PRO A 90 -6.64 -13.79 1.34
N LEU A 91 -6.53 -12.52 1.71
CA LEU A 91 -6.23 -12.11 3.09
C LEU A 91 -7.38 -12.47 4.03
N TRP A 92 -8.64 -12.19 3.64
CA TRP A 92 -9.77 -12.56 4.49
C TRP A 92 -9.84 -14.06 4.72
N LYS A 93 -9.58 -14.88 3.69
CA LYS A 93 -9.50 -16.34 3.83
C LYS A 93 -8.35 -16.76 4.74
N LEU A 94 -7.17 -16.15 4.61
CA LEU A 94 -6.06 -16.41 5.52
C LEU A 94 -6.49 -16.23 6.98
N ILE A 95 -7.18 -15.14 7.30
CA ILE A 95 -7.69 -14.91 8.66
C ILE A 95 -8.76 -15.95 9.03
N LEU A 96 -9.77 -16.14 8.17
CA LEU A 96 -10.92 -17.02 8.45
C LEU A 96 -10.51 -18.49 8.63
N ASP A 97 -9.48 -18.92 7.91
CA ASP A 97 -8.91 -20.27 7.95
C ASP A 97 -7.76 -20.40 8.98
N THR A 98 -7.45 -19.35 9.75
CA THR A 98 -6.49 -19.44 10.87
C THR A 98 -7.10 -20.26 12.01
N ASP A 99 -6.45 -21.38 12.36
CA ASP A 99 -6.79 -22.19 13.54
C ASP A 99 -6.13 -21.61 14.79
N LEU A 100 -6.93 -21.06 15.70
CA LEU A 100 -6.44 -20.46 16.94
C LEU A 100 -6.20 -21.47 18.06
N ARG A 101 -6.57 -22.75 17.88
CA ARG A 101 -6.27 -23.85 18.83
C ARG A 101 -6.80 -23.66 20.26
N ALA A 102 -7.93 -22.96 20.43
CA ALA A 102 -8.56 -22.81 21.74
C ALA A 102 -8.85 -24.18 22.37
N ASP A 103 -8.55 -24.32 23.67
CA ASP A 103 -8.67 -25.57 24.44
C ASP A 103 -7.96 -26.78 23.80
N HIS A 104 -6.87 -26.55 23.05
CA HIS A 104 -6.14 -27.56 22.27
C HIS A 104 -6.97 -28.23 21.16
N GLN A 105 -8.07 -27.61 20.76
CA GLN A 105 -8.97 -28.09 19.72
C GLN A 105 -8.96 -27.18 18.51
N THR A 106 -9.26 -27.74 17.33
CA THR A 106 -9.42 -26.94 16.12
C THR A 106 -10.48 -25.86 16.31
N SER A 107 -10.07 -24.62 16.06
CA SER A 107 -10.80 -23.40 16.36
C SER A 107 -10.56 -22.37 15.26
N TYR A 108 -11.00 -22.68 14.04
CA TYR A 108 -10.90 -21.75 12.93
C TYR A 108 -11.67 -20.46 13.24
N VAL A 109 -11.13 -19.30 12.85
CA VAL A 109 -11.81 -18.01 13.06
C VAL A 109 -13.23 -18.04 12.47
N LYS A 110 -13.43 -18.64 11.29
CA LYS A 110 -14.77 -18.80 10.68
C LYS A 110 -15.77 -19.58 11.53
N ASP A 111 -15.29 -20.57 12.31
CA ASP A 111 -16.13 -21.39 13.19
C ASP A 111 -16.43 -20.65 14.50
N ILE A 112 -15.50 -19.80 14.95
CA ILE A 112 -15.68 -18.92 16.12
C ILE A 112 -16.72 -17.83 15.82
N VAL A 113 -16.57 -17.13 14.69
CA VAL A 113 -17.43 -15.98 14.33
C VAL A 113 -18.81 -16.40 13.86
N SER A 114 -18.98 -17.66 13.42
CA SER A 114 -20.31 -18.24 13.16
C SER A 114 -20.99 -18.77 14.42
N GLY A 115 -20.29 -18.78 15.56
CA GLY A 115 -20.76 -19.28 16.85
C GLY A 115 -20.59 -20.80 17.05
N GLN A 116 -20.26 -21.56 16.00
CA GLN A 116 -20.17 -23.02 16.03
C GLN A 116 -19.12 -23.54 17.01
N ARG A 117 -17.95 -22.88 17.11
CA ARG A 117 -16.86 -23.37 17.98
C ARG A 117 -17.19 -23.27 19.48
N PHE A 118 -18.00 -22.31 19.90
CA PHE A 118 -18.29 -22.04 21.32
C PHE A 118 -19.79 -22.10 21.65
N ASP A 119 -20.60 -22.75 20.79
CA ASP A 119 -22.06 -22.90 20.94
C ASP A 119 -22.80 -21.57 21.20
N ARG A 120 -22.35 -20.49 20.56
CA ARG A 120 -22.93 -19.15 20.73
C ARG A 120 -24.16 -18.98 19.85
N PRO A 121 -25.26 -18.39 20.36
CA PRO A 121 -26.51 -18.24 19.61
C PRO A 121 -26.41 -17.22 18.46
N LEU A 122 -25.50 -16.25 18.57
CA LEU A 122 -25.30 -15.20 17.57
C LEU A 122 -23.83 -15.12 17.12
N GLY A 123 -23.65 -14.75 15.86
CA GLY A 123 -22.36 -14.49 15.24
C GLY A 123 -22.54 -13.73 13.93
N GLY A 124 -21.45 -13.46 13.22
CA GLY A 124 -21.55 -12.93 11.86
C GLY A 124 -20.34 -12.16 11.35
N TYR A 125 -20.61 -11.38 10.31
CA TYR A 125 -19.63 -10.63 9.53
C TYR A 125 -20.13 -9.20 9.32
N ALA A 126 -19.25 -8.23 9.47
CA ALA A 126 -19.47 -6.83 9.13
C ALA A 126 -18.41 -6.39 8.11
N GLY A 127 -18.85 -5.70 7.05
CA GLY A 127 -17.96 -5.19 6.01
C GLY A 127 -18.00 -3.67 6.00
N VAL A 128 -16.85 -3.03 6.22
CA VAL A 128 -16.73 -1.57 6.11
C VAL A 128 -16.61 -1.22 4.63
N SER A 129 -17.76 -0.85 4.04
CA SER A 129 -17.86 -0.36 2.67
C SER A 129 -17.68 1.15 2.62
N ASN A 130 -17.24 1.66 1.47
CA ASN A 130 -17.22 3.09 1.14
C ASN A 130 -17.97 3.38 -0.16
N VAL A 131 -19.01 2.58 -0.48
CA VAL A 131 -19.94 2.89 -1.58
C VAL A 131 -20.37 4.35 -1.48
N GLY A 132 -20.10 5.09 -2.55
CA GLY A 132 -20.44 6.50 -2.68
C GLY A 132 -21.26 6.78 -3.92
N MET A 133 -21.32 8.07 -4.30
CA MET A 133 -22.07 8.55 -5.46
C MET A 133 -21.32 8.39 -6.79
N ASN A 134 -20.10 7.86 -6.79
CA ASN A 134 -19.37 7.56 -8.02
C ASN A 134 -20.12 6.47 -8.80
N ASP A 135 -20.13 6.53 -10.13
CA ASP A 135 -20.85 5.56 -10.97
C ASP A 135 -20.31 4.13 -10.88
N THR A 136 -19.07 3.95 -10.43
CA THR A 136 -18.48 2.64 -10.08
C THR A 136 -18.78 2.20 -8.65
N TRP A 137 -19.46 3.04 -7.87
CA TRP A 137 -19.79 2.91 -6.45
C TRP A 137 -18.57 2.98 -5.53
N LEU A 138 -17.49 2.24 -5.81
CA LEU A 138 -16.27 2.16 -4.99
C LEU A 138 -15.07 2.93 -5.58
N GLY A 139 -15.26 3.70 -6.63
CA GLY A 139 -14.21 4.46 -7.31
C GLY A 139 -13.42 3.67 -8.37
N SER A 140 -13.43 2.34 -8.30
CA SER A 140 -12.76 1.45 -9.25
C SER A 140 -13.67 0.29 -9.65
N HIS A 141 -13.65 -0.09 -10.93
CA HIS A 141 -14.40 -1.24 -11.43
C HIS A 141 -13.96 -2.54 -10.77
N LEU A 142 -12.64 -2.74 -10.61
CA LEU A 142 -12.11 -3.97 -10.01
C LEU A 142 -12.33 -4.03 -8.49
N SER A 143 -12.42 -2.88 -7.78
CA SER A 143 -12.69 -2.89 -6.34
C SER A 143 -14.09 -3.40 -5.99
N MET A 144 -15.05 -3.40 -6.93
CA MET A 144 -16.37 -4.03 -6.73
C MET A 144 -16.29 -5.55 -6.51
N SER A 145 -15.21 -6.21 -6.96
CA SER A 145 -14.95 -7.61 -6.65
C SER A 145 -14.80 -7.86 -5.15
N ASN A 146 -14.32 -6.88 -4.37
CA ASN A 146 -14.17 -7.00 -2.92
C ASN A 146 -15.52 -6.98 -2.20
N LEU A 147 -16.44 -6.09 -2.60
CA LEU A 147 -17.79 -6.07 -2.04
C LEU A 147 -18.54 -7.37 -2.39
N TYR A 148 -18.37 -7.88 -3.60
CA TYR A 148 -18.91 -9.18 -4.01
C TYR A 148 -18.33 -10.32 -3.17
N ALA A 149 -17.00 -10.37 -3.03
CA ALA A 149 -16.33 -11.41 -2.27
C ALA A 149 -16.70 -11.37 -0.79
N PHE A 150 -16.86 -10.18 -0.20
CA PHE A 150 -17.35 -10.04 1.17
C PHE A 150 -18.71 -10.71 1.34
N GLY A 151 -19.68 -10.42 0.46
CA GLY A 151 -21.00 -11.03 0.52
C GLY A 151 -20.96 -12.56 0.38
N ARG A 152 -20.13 -13.07 -0.52
CA ARG A 152 -19.94 -14.52 -0.76
C ARG A 152 -19.31 -15.22 0.45
N LEU A 153 -18.25 -14.65 1.02
CA LEU A 153 -17.56 -15.23 2.17
C LEU A 153 -18.35 -15.09 3.48
N ALA A 154 -19.12 -14.01 3.65
CA ALA A 154 -20.05 -13.88 4.77
C ALA A 154 -21.18 -14.94 4.71
N TRP A 155 -21.60 -15.32 3.50
CA TRP A 155 -22.57 -16.40 3.29
C TRP A 155 -21.96 -17.79 3.50
N ASN A 156 -20.79 -18.04 2.92
CA ASN A 156 -20.05 -19.28 3.08
C ASN A 156 -18.53 -19.01 3.08
N PRO A 157 -17.89 -18.97 4.26
CA PRO A 157 -16.47 -18.64 4.39
C PRO A 157 -15.53 -19.71 3.83
N SER A 158 -16.05 -20.90 3.50
CA SER A 158 -15.27 -22.00 2.92
C SER A 158 -15.21 -21.95 1.38
N GLN A 159 -15.84 -20.98 0.72
CA GLN A 159 -15.71 -20.82 -0.74
C GLN A 159 -14.26 -20.49 -1.13
N SER A 160 -13.87 -20.88 -2.35
CA SER A 160 -12.61 -20.43 -2.96
C SER A 160 -12.73 -18.95 -3.31
N ASP A 161 -11.72 -18.18 -2.91
CA ASP A 161 -11.49 -16.80 -3.35
C ASP A 161 -11.37 -16.70 -4.87
N VAL A 162 -10.61 -17.60 -5.50
CA VAL A 162 -10.46 -17.66 -6.96
C VAL A 162 -11.81 -17.89 -7.65
N GLU A 163 -12.59 -18.88 -7.22
CA GLU A 163 -13.90 -19.15 -7.84
C GLU A 163 -14.89 -18.00 -7.64
N VAL A 164 -14.89 -17.38 -6.45
CA VAL A 164 -15.71 -16.19 -6.14
C VAL A 164 -15.33 -15.01 -7.04
N LEU A 165 -14.04 -14.77 -7.25
CA LEU A 165 -13.57 -13.74 -8.17
C LEU A 165 -14.00 -14.04 -9.60
N GLN A 166 -13.80 -15.26 -10.08
CA GLN A 166 -14.18 -15.63 -11.44
C GLN A 166 -15.70 -15.53 -11.67
N ASP A 167 -16.53 -15.87 -10.68
CA ASP A 167 -17.98 -15.64 -10.74
C ASP A 167 -18.29 -14.15 -10.93
N TRP A 168 -17.64 -13.29 -10.15
CA TRP A 168 -17.79 -11.84 -10.29
C TRP A 168 -17.33 -11.32 -11.66
N ILE A 169 -16.19 -11.81 -12.18
CA ILE A 169 -15.69 -11.43 -13.50
C ILE A 169 -16.69 -11.81 -14.58
N ARG A 170 -17.27 -13.01 -14.54
CA ARG A 170 -18.29 -13.46 -15.51
C ARG A 170 -19.54 -12.58 -15.50
N LEU A 171 -19.99 -12.18 -14.30
CA LEU A 171 -21.14 -11.29 -14.13
C LEU A 171 -20.86 -9.85 -14.58
N THR A 172 -19.60 -9.41 -14.50
CA THR A 172 -19.20 -8.02 -14.74
C THR A 172 -18.71 -7.82 -16.16
N PHE A 173 -17.75 -8.62 -16.63
CA PHE A 173 -17.05 -8.45 -17.91
C PHE A 173 -17.43 -9.48 -18.98
N GLY A 174 -18.26 -10.48 -18.65
CA GLY A 174 -18.74 -11.48 -19.60
C GLY A 174 -17.96 -12.80 -19.56
N LEU A 175 -18.21 -13.67 -20.54
CA LEU A 175 -17.79 -15.08 -20.50
C LEU A 175 -16.49 -15.37 -21.26
N ASP A 176 -15.78 -14.35 -21.75
CA ASP A 176 -14.50 -14.55 -22.42
C ASP A 176 -13.47 -15.10 -21.43
N ALA A 177 -12.90 -16.27 -21.74
CA ALA A 177 -11.94 -16.96 -20.88
C ALA A 177 -10.68 -16.12 -20.69
N SER A 178 -10.20 -15.43 -21.72
CA SER A 178 -8.99 -14.60 -21.61
C SER A 178 -9.20 -13.38 -20.70
N VAL A 179 -10.41 -12.79 -20.68
CA VAL A 179 -10.75 -11.73 -19.72
C VAL A 179 -10.78 -12.29 -18.30
N THR A 180 -11.41 -13.46 -18.11
CA THR A 180 -11.50 -14.12 -16.80
C THR A 180 -10.12 -14.47 -16.27
N ASP A 181 -9.28 -15.11 -17.08
CA ASP A 181 -7.96 -15.59 -16.69
C ASP A 181 -7.02 -14.42 -16.35
N THR A 182 -6.97 -13.40 -17.20
CA THR A 182 -6.12 -12.21 -16.97
C THR A 182 -6.53 -11.43 -15.73
N ILE A 183 -7.82 -11.13 -15.54
CA ILE A 183 -8.28 -10.39 -14.35
C ILE A 183 -8.07 -11.24 -13.09
N THR A 184 -8.29 -12.56 -13.16
CA THR A 184 -8.02 -13.47 -12.04
C THR A 184 -6.56 -13.42 -11.64
N GLN A 185 -5.63 -13.54 -12.60
CA GLN A 185 -4.20 -13.47 -12.32
C GLN A 185 -3.83 -12.15 -11.63
N MET A 186 -4.18 -11.01 -12.24
CA MET A 186 -3.88 -9.68 -11.71
C MET A 186 -4.42 -9.50 -10.28
N SER A 187 -5.67 -9.88 -10.03
CA SER A 187 -6.29 -9.77 -8.72
C SER A 187 -5.62 -10.66 -7.67
N MET A 188 -5.26 -11.91 -8.01
CA MET A 188 -4.61 -12.81 -7.05
C MET A 188 -3.18 -12.37 -6.70
N GLU A 189 -2.49 -11.71 -7.65
CA GLU A 189 -1.16 -11.13 -7.43
C GLU A 189 -1.21 -9.77 -6.71
N SER A 190 -2.36 -9.09 -6.69
CA SER A 190 -2.48 -7.71 -6.23
C SER A 190 -2.17 -7.48 -4.75
N TRP A 191 -2.61 -8.37 -3.84
CA TRP A 191 -2.32 -8.22 -2.42
C TRP A 191 -0.84 -8.50 -2.09
N PRO A 192 -0.24 -9.62 -2.54
CA PRO A 192 1.21 -9.83 -2.38
C PRO A 192 2.04 -8.70 -3.00
N ALA A 193 1.66 -8.18 -4.17
CA ALA A 193 2.34 -7.04 -4.78
C ALA A 193 2.28 -5.80 -3.87
N TYR A 194 1.09 -5.44 -3.39
CA TYR A 194 0.91 -4.29 -2.51
C TYR A 194 1.69 -4.44 -1.20
N GLU A 195 1.62 -5.60 -0.55
CA GLU A 195 2.43 -5.91 0.63
C GLU A 195 3.92 -5.71 0.37
N ASN A 196 4.40 -6.24 -0.75
CA ASN A 196 5.81 -6.20 -1.10
C ASN A 196 6.35 -4.78 -1.30
N TYR A 197 5.61 -3.86 -1.92
CA TYR A 197 6.06 -2.47 -2.09
C TYR A 197 5.59 -1.50 -0.99
N SER A 198 4.83 -1.97 0.01
CA SER A 198 4.40 -1.17 1.16
C SER A 198 5.10 -1.63 2.43
N GLY A 199 4.52 -2.53 3.22
CA GLY A 199 5.23 -3.14 4.34
C GLY A 199 5.05 -4.66 4.41
N ASN A 200 6.18 -5.36 4.30
CA ASN A 200 6.30 -6.81 4.36
C ASN A 200 6.81 -7.28 5.74
N LEU A 201 7.01 -8.60 5.90
CA LEU A 201 7.51 -9.21 7.15
C LEU A 201 6.65 -8.95 8.40
N GLY A 202 5.41 -8.48 8.22
CA GLY A 202 4.49 -8.14 9.30
C GLY A 202 4.72 -6.76 9.92
N ILE A 203 5.45 -5.85 9.26
CA ILE A 203 5.75 -4.50 9.81
C ILE A 203 4.58 -3.50 9.71
N GLN A 204 3.40 -3.94 9.27
CA GLN A 204 2.24 -3.11 8.90
C GLN A 204 2.43 -2.41 7.54
N THR A 205 1.65 -1.37 7.21
CA THR A 205 1.57 -0.87 5.82
C THR A 205 2.60 0.22 5.47
N LEU A 206 3.22 0.85 6.47
CA LEU A 206 4.21 1.94 6.28
C LEU A 206 3.69 3.19 5.54
N ASN A 207 2.38 3.40 5.53
CA ASN A 207 1.74 4.64 5.07
C ASN A 207 1.82 5.74 6.15
N ASP A 208 1.43 6.96 5.78
CA ASP A 208 1.22 8.04 6.75
C ASP A 208 0.03 7.76 7.66
N ILE A 209 0.27 7.43 8.93
CA ILE A 209 -0.78 7.15 9.91
C ILE A 209 -1.30 8.40 10.66
N LEU A 210 -0.75 9.58 10.35
CA LEU A 210 -1.10 10.84 11.00
C LEU A 210 -1.95 11.75 10.12
N TYR A 211 -2.07 11.44 8.84
CA TYR A 211 -2.79 12.26 7.87
C TYR A 211 -3.80 11.47 7.02
N THR A 212 -3.56 11.27 5.72
CA THR A 212 -4.59 10.73 4.80
C THR A 212 -4.55 9.22 4.63
N HIS A 213 -3.52 8.54 5.16
CA HIS A 213 -3.31 7.10 5.03
C HIS A 213 -2.98 6.62 3.61
N TYR A 214 -2.69 7.50 2.65
CA TYR A 214 -2.60 7.14 1.24
C TYR A 214 -1.20 6.78 0.73
N GLY A 215 -0.23 7.68 0.92
CA GLY A 215 1.14 7.56 0.45
C GLY A 215 2.11 7.05 1.52
N PRO A 216 3.35 6.71 1.12
CA PRO A 216 4.39 6.20 2.02
C PRO A 216 4.84 7.30 2.98
N ASN A 217 4.95 6.97 4.27
CA ASN A 217 5.56 7.84 5.28
C ASN A 217 5.98 7.01 6.50
N PRO A 218 7.00 6.13 6.35
CA PRO A 218 7.42 5.20 7.41
C PRO A 218 7.82 5.91 8.71
N GLN A 219 8.28 7.18 8.64
CA GLN A 219 8.58 7.98 9.82
C GLN A 219 7.39 8.14 10.78
N THR A 220 6.17 8.17 10.26
CA THR A 220 4.98 8.41 11.07
C THR A 220 4.56 7.21 11.90
N LEU A 221 5.16 6.04 11.68
CA LEU A 221 4.83 4.84 12.43
C LEU A 221 5.35 4.97 13.86
N ASP A 222 6.47 5.68 14.03
CA ASP A 222 7.15 5.93 15.31
C ASP A 222 6.97 7.38 15.78
N GLY A 223 7.44 7.71 16.99
CA GLY A 223 7.44 9.06 17.56
C GLY A 223 6.08 9.62 17.99
N ASN A 224 5.03 8.78 18.07
CA ASN A 224 3.66 9.21 18.32
C ASN A 224 2.90 8.27 19.28
N GLY A 225 1.67 8.63 19.66
CA GLY A 225 0.85 7.88 20.63
C GLY A 225 -0.08 6.79 20.06
N TRP A 226 -0.10 6.58 18.74
CA TRP A 226 -1.07 5.70 18.07
C TRP A 226 -0.73 4.21 18.15
N GLY A 227 0.46 3.85 18.62
CA GLY A 227 0.83 2.47 18.93
C GLY A 227 1.01 1.55 17.73
N GLN A 228 1.20 2.11 16.53
CA GLN A 228 1.52 1.37 15.30
C GLN A 228 3.04 1.35 15.04
N TRP A 229 3.83 1.33 16.11
CA TRP A 229 5.28 1.49 16.08
C TRP A 229 6.00 0.37 15.34
N THR A 230 7.08 0.72 14.66
CA THR A 230 8.10 -0.22 14.17
C THR A 230 9.33 -0.24 15.07
N ARG A 231 9.46 0.77 15.96
CA ARG A 231 10.62 1.02 16.82
C ARG A 231 11.93 0.98 16.04
N ALA A 232 11.91 1.43 14.78
CA ALA A 232 13.08 1.35 13.92
C ALA A 232 14.17 2.32 14.40
N ASP A 233 15.40 1.82 14.49
CA ASP A 233 16.60 2.64 14.68
C ASP A 233 17.69 2.21 13.70
N GLY A 234 18.93 2.67 13.89
CA GLY A 234 20.04 2.35 12.98
C GLY A 234 20.55 0.90 13.04
N PHE A 235 20.02 0.05 13.93
CA PHE A 235 20.46 -1.32 14.13
C PHE A 235 19.34 -2.34 13.96
N SER A 236 18.12 -2.00 14.38
CA SER A 236 17.01 -2.95 14.48
C SER A 236 15.63 -2.33 14.17
N THR A 237 14.65 -3.21 13.97
CA THR A 237 13.25 -2.87 13.73
C THR A 237 12.31 -4.00 14.20
N GLY A 238 11.02 -3.71 14.29
CA GLY A 238 9.95 -4.63 14.69
C GLY A 238 9.44 -4.38 16.11
N MET A 239 8.39 -5.10 16.51
CA MET A 239 7.84 -5.02 17.86
C MET A 239 8.15 -6.31 18.61
N ASP A 240 8.82 -6.23 19.76
CA ASP A 240 9.00 -7.40 20.64
C ASP A 240 7.68 -7.65 21.37
N ARG A 241 6.91 -8.60 20.85
CA ARG A 241 5.61 -9.02 21.40
C ARG A 241 5.69 -10.36 22.11
N THR A 242 6.90 -10.86 22.34
CA THR A 242 7.13 -12.08 23.12
C THR A 242 6.71 -11.87 24.58
N VAL A 243 6.40 -12.96 25.26
CA VAL A 243 6.14 -13.01 26.70
C VAL A 243 7.43 -12.94 27.49
N SER A 244 8.50 -13.56 27.00
CA SER A 244 9.77 -13.66 27.73
C SER A 244 10.49 -12.33 27.90
N ASN A 245 10.34 -11.39 26.96
CA ASN A 245 11.09 -10.13 26.96
C ASN A 245 10.26 -8.90 26.54
N GLY A 246 9.18 -9.11 25.78
CA GLY A 246 8.43 -8.05 25.13
C GLY A 246 7.15 -7.61 25.85
N THR A 247 6.17 -7.21 25.03
CA THR A 247 4.86 -6.68 25.47
C THR A 247 3.90 -7.78 25.94
N GLY A 248 4.26 -9.06 25.77
CA GLY A 248 3.44 -10.21 26.14
C GLY A 248 2.25 -10.52 25.23
N PHE A 249 2.10 -9.82 24.09
CA PHE A 249 0.99 -10.03 23.17
C PHE A 249 0.92 -11.45 22.61
N ALA A 250 2.05 -12.11 22.31
CA ALA A 250 2.08 -13.50 21.87
C ALA A 250 1.38 -14.45 22.85
N GLY A 251 1.48 -14.17 24.16
CA GLY A 251 0.82 -14.93 25.22
C GLY A 251 -0.69 -14.75 25.31
N GLN A 252 -1.28 -13.85 24.52
CA GLN A 252 -2.74 -13.73 24.42
C GLN A 252 -3.36 -14.84 23.55
N TYR A 253 -2.56 -15.57 22.76
CA TYR A 253 -3.02 -16.73 22.02
C TYR A 253 -2.99 -18.00 22.88
N PRO A 254 -3.77 -19.05 22.53
CA PRO A 254 -3.65 -20.37 23.14
C PRO A 254 -2.24 -20.95 22.96
N GLU A 255 -1.83 -21.81 23.91
CA GLU A 255 -0.43 -22.25 24.10
C GLU A 255 0.28 -22.66 22.81
N GLU A 256 -0.35 -23.47 21.96
CA GLU A 256 0.24 -23.96 20.71
C GLU A 256 0.58 -22.82 19.72
N VAL A 257 -0.32 -21.84 19.61
CA VAL A 257 -0.15 -20.67 18.73
C VAL A 257 0.81 -19.66 19.37
N ALA A 258 0.70 -19.45 20.68
CA ALA A 258 1.61 -18.60 21.44
C ALA A 258 3.06 -19.09 21.31
N GLN A 259 3.32 -20.39 21.45
CA GLN A 259 4.67 -20.97 21.29
C GLN A 259 5.24 -20.75 19.89
N MET A 260 4.41 -20.86 18.85
CA MET A 260 4.85 -20.60 17.47
C MET A 260 5.32 -19.15 17.28
N TYR A 261 4.63 -18.19 17.89
CA TYR A 261 4.96 -16.77 17.79
C TYR A 261 6.03 -16.31 18.81
N GLU A 262 6.14 -16.98 19.95
CA GLU A 262 7.15 -16.71 20.99
C GLU A 262 8.56 -17.04 20.51
N ASP A 263 8.72 -18.15 19.78
CA ASP A 263 10.02 -18.56 19.25
C ASP A 263 10.24 -18.02 17.84
N ILE A 264 11.29 -17.21 17.69
CA ILE A 264 11.72 -16.63 16.42
C ILE A 264 11.99 -17.70 15.35
N ALA A 265 12.47 -18.89 15.75
CA ALA A 265 12.74 -19.98 14.82
C ALA A 265 11.44 -20.57 14.22
N THR A 266 10.34 -20.53 14.96
CA THR A 266 9.04 -21.06 14.51
C THR A 266 8.15 -19.99 13.90
N THR A 267 8.30 -18.72 14.29
CA THR A 267 7.51 -17.60 13.75
C THR A 267 7.65 -17.52 12.23
N PRO A 268 6.55 -17.49 11.46
CA PRO A 268 6.61 -17.29 10.01
C PRO A 268 7.26 -15.95 9.65
N ASP A 269 8.09 -15.91 8.60
CA ASP A 269 8.82 -14.69 8.21
C ASP A 269 7.88 -13.51 7.92
N ASN A 270 6.70 -13.77 7.34
CA ASN A 270 5.67 -12.75 7.08
C ASN A 270 4.96 -12.21 8.33
N TYR A 271 5.32 -12.70 9.52
CA TYR A 271 4.90 -12.16 10.82
C TYR A 271 6.10 -11.87 11.74
N LEU A 272 7.33 -11.95 11.25
CA LEU A 272 8.53 -11.80 12.08
C LEU A 272 8.55 -10.46 12.80
N LEU A 273 8.41 -9.35 12.07
CA LEU A 273 8.50 -7.99 12.63
C LEU A 273 7.23 -7.60 13.40
N TRP A 274 6.17 -8.39 13.27
CA TRP A 274 5.01 -8.28 14.15
C TRP A 274 5.31 -8.81 15.56
N PHE A 275 6.02 -9.93 15.68
CA PHE A 275 6.23 -10.59 16.97
C PHE A 275 7.59 -10.34 17.61
N HIS A 276 8.60 -9.97 16.81
CA HIS A 276 9.98 -9.85 17.23
C HIS A 276 10.56 -8.49 16.84
N HIS A 277 11.37 -7.93 17.74
CA HIS A 277 12.26 -6.82 17.44
C HIS A 277 13.66 -7.38 17.16
N VAL A 278 14.17 -7.20 15.95
CA VAL A 278 15.38 -7.88 15.48
C VAL A 278 16.34 -6.91 14.80
N ASN A 279 17.64 -7.23 14.82
CA ASN A 279 18.62 -6.52 14.01
C ASN A 279 18.29 -6.69 12.53
N TYR A 280 18.56 -5.67 11.72
CA TYR A 280 18.44 -5.73 10.26
C TYR A 280 19.20 -6.89 9.61
N THR A 281 20.28 -7.34 10.25
CA THR A 281 21.14 -8.45 9.80
C THR A 281 20.65 -9.84 10.25
N HIS A 282 19.52 -9.93 10.96
CA HIS A 282 18.89 -11.21 11.28
C HIS A 282 18.57 -11.97 9.99
N VAL A 283 18.94 -13.25 9.93
CA VAL A 283 18.75 -14.09 8.73
C VAL A 283 17.40 -14.79 8.80
N LEU A 284 16.55 -14.50 7.83
CA LEU A 284 15.24 -15.11 7.62
C LEU A 284 15.36 -16.58 7.22
N LYS A 285 14.24 -17.31 7.19
CA LYS A 285 14.21 -18.71 6.74
C LYS A 285 14.53 -18.84 5.26
N SER A 286 14.33 -17.78 4.48
CA SER A 286 14.77 -17.68 3.08
C SER A 286 16.30 -17.67 2.91
N GLY A 287 17.05 -17.34 3.98
CA GLY A 287 18.50 -17.15 3.96
C GLY A 287 18.94 -15.71 3.71
N ALA A 288 18.04 -14.81 3.31
CA ALA A 288 18.31 -13.38 3.24
C ALA A 288 18.30 -12.74 4.63
N THR A 289 19.00 -11.63 4.81
CA THR A 289 18.82 -10.81 6.02
C THR A 289 17.49 -10.07 5.96
N VAL A 290 16.95 -9.63 7.10
CA VAL A 290 15.73 -8.81 7.17
C VAL A 290 15.81 -7.64 6.20
N ILE A 291 16.90 -6.85 6.24
CA ILE A 291 17.03 -5.66 5.38
C ILE A 291 17.21 -6.00 3.90
N GLN A 292 17.91 -7.09 3.56
CA GLN A 292 18.08 -7.50 2.17
C GLN A 292 16.75 -8.01 1.59
N ASP A 293 16.01 -8.85 2.33
CA ASP A 293 14.67 -9.27 1.90
C ASP A 293 13.73 -8.08 1.79
N PHE A 294 13.81 -7.14 2.73
CA PHE A 294 13.06 -5.89 2.67
C PHE A 294 13.30 -5.17 1.34
N TYR A 295 14.56 -4.93 0.94
CA TYR A 295 14.85 -4.36 -0.38
C TYR A 295 14.34 -5.24 -1.54
N ASP A 296 14.63 -6.53 -1.52
CA ASP A 296 14.26 -7.46 -2.59
C ASP A 296 12.75 -7.49 -2.83
N GLN A 297 11.94 -7.56 -1.77
CA GLN A 297 10.49 -7.55 -1.89
C GLN A 297 9.96 -6.22 -2.40
N HIS A 298 10.49 -5.07 -1.97
CA HIS A 298 10.03 -3.76 -2.48
C HIS A 298 10.26 -3.62 -3.99
N TYR A 299 11.40 -4.10 -4.50
CA TYR A 299 11.62 -4.15 -5.95
C TYR A 299 10.73 -5.19 -6.64
N ALA A 300 10.52 -6.37 -6.06
CA ALA A 300 9.66 -7.40 -6.63
C ALA A 300 8.18 -6.98 -6.68
N GLY A 301 7.70 -6.25 -5.68
CA GLY A 301 6.37 -5.69 -5.62
C GLY A 301 6.13 -4.70 -6.76
N VAL A 302 7.06 -3.77 -6.96
CA VAL A 302 7.02 -2.83 -8.10
C VAL A 302 7.03 -3.59 -9.41
N GLN A 303 7.94 -4.56 -9.59
CA GLN A 303 7.98 -5.37 -10.82
C GLN A 303 6.64 -6.04 -11.11
N THR A 304 5.97 -6.57 -10.09
CA THR A 304 4.65 -7.19 -10.22
C THR A 304 3.59 -6.16 -10.64
N ALA A 305 3.56 -4.99 -10.01
CA ALA A 305 2.63 -3.90 -10.34
C ALA A 305 2.79 -3.42 -11.80
N GLN A 306 4.01 -3.42 -12.34
CA GLN A 306 4.26 -3.07 -13.74
C GLN A 306 3.62 -4.07 -14.72
N THR A 307 3.52 -5.35 -14.33
CA THR A 307 2.92 -6.38 -15.20
C THR A 307 1.41 -6.16 -15.38
N PHE A 308 0.73 -5.54 -14.41
CA PHE A 308 -0.71 -5.25 -14.46
C PHE A 308 -1.10 -4.36 -15.64
N VAL A 309 -0.22 -3.43 -16.03
CA VAL A 309 -0.44 -2.56 -17.19
C VAL A 309 -0.46 -3.39 -18.48
N SER A 310 0.53 -4.24 -18.68
CA SER A 310 0.65 -5.08 -19.88
C SER A 310 -0.44 -6.15 -19.93
N ALA A 311 -0.75 -6.76 -18.79
CA ALA A 311 -1.84 -7.71 -18.65
C ALA A 311 -3.18 -7.07 -19.02
N TRP A 312 -3.50 -5.88 -18.49
CA TRP A 312 -4.74 -5.19 -18.84
C TRP A 312 -4.80 -4.76 -20.31
N LYS A 313 -3.70 -4.23 -20.88
CA LYS A 313 -3.61 -3.89 -22.31
C LYS A 313 -3.91 -5.08 -23.23
N SER A 314 -3.59 -6.31 -22.81
CA SER A 314 -3.91 -7.52 -23.59
C SER A 314 -5.43 -7.78 -23.77
N LEU A 315 -6.27 -7.08 -23.01
CA LEU A 315 -7.74 -7.18 -23.05
C LEU A 315 -8.40 -6.11 -23.94
N GLU A 316 -7.61 -5.30 -24.65
CA GLU A 316 -8.12 -4.30 -25.59
C GLU A 316 -9.10 -4.93 -26.60
N GLY A 317 -10.26 -4.28 -26.78
CA GLY A 317 -11.32 -4.77 -27.66
C GLY A 317 -12.15 -5.95 -27.12
N LYS A 318 -11.84 -6.47 -25.92
CA LYS A 318 -12.64 -7.52 -25.24
C LYS A 318 -13.49 -6.99 -24.08
N ILE A 319 -13.19 -5.79 -23.60
CA ILE A 319 -13.94 -5.03 -22.61
C ILE A 319 -14.42 -3.75 -23.31
N ASP A 320 -15.58 -3.20 -22.93
CA ASP A 320 -16.02 -1.91 -23.44
C ASP A 320 -15.02 -0.81 -23.11
N GLU A 321 -14.99 0.19 -23.99
CA GLU A 321 -14.00 1.25 -24.03
C GLU A 321 -13.93 2.04 -22.72
N GLU A 322 -15.07 2.33 -22.08
CA GLU A 322 -15.14 3.08 -20.83
C GLU A 322 -14.39 2.34 -19.72
N ARG A 323 -14.78 1.10 -19.41
CA ARG A 323 -14.18 0.32 -18.33
C ARG A 323 -12.73 -0.05 -18.62
N TYR A 324 -12.41 -0.34 -19.89
CA TYR A 324 -11.05 -0.59 -20.33
C TYR A 324 -10.14 0.61 -20.05
N THR A 325 -10.56 1.81 -20.46
CA THR A 325 -9.76 3.04 -20.31
C THR A 325 -9.62 3.43 -18.84
N ASP A 326 -10.71 3.37 -18.06
CA ASP A 326 -10.71 3.66 -16.62
C ASP A 326 -9.75 2.78 -15.84
N GLN A 327 -9.78 1.48 -16.10
CA GLN A 327 -8.93 0.56 -15.34
C GLN A 327 -7.48 0.61 -15.82
N LEU A 328 -7.23 0.82 -17.13
CA LEU A 328 -5.88 1.02 -17.65
C LEU A 328 -5.21 2.22 -16.98
N PHE A 329 -5.95 3.32 -16.83
CA PHE A 329 -5.49 4.50 -16.08
C PHE A 329 -5.02 4.15 -14.67
N ARG A 330 -5.86 3.42 -13.91
CA ARG A 330 -5.51 3.00 -12.54
C ARG A 330 -4.29 2.08 -12.51
N GLN A 331 -4.14 1.16 -13.48
CA GLN A 331 -2.95 0.32 -13.54
C GLN A 331 -1.68 1.11 -13.85
N VAL A 332 -1.74 2.06 -14.78
CA VAL A 332 -0.59 2.94 -15.09
C VAL A 332 -0.24 3.80 -13.88
N TYR A 333 -1.25 4.36 -13.22
CA TYR A 333 -1.06 5.13 -12.00
C TYR A 333 -0.44 4.29 -10.87
N GLN A 334 -0.98 3.10 -10.58
CA GLN A 334 -0.45 2.19 -9.57
C GLN A 334 0.98 1.77 -9.89
N ALA A 335 1.29 1.47 -11.15
CA ALA A 335 2.65 1.14 -11.58
C ALA A 335 3.62 2.28 -11.25
N GLY A 336 3.26 3.53 -11.56
CA GLY A 336 4.07 4.70 -11.20
C GLY A 336 4.15 4.96 -9.69
N HIS A 337 3.03 4.90 -8.98
CA HIS A 337 2.96 5.16 -7.54
C HIS A 337 3.65 4.05 -6.73
N SER A 338 3.72 2.81 -7.23
CA SER A 338 4.49 1.73 -6.59
C SER A 338 5.99 2.04 -6.53
N ILE A 339 6.53 2.77 -7.52
CA ILE A 339 7.94 3.21 -7.51
C ILE A 339 8.17 4.26 -6.40
N VAL A 340 7.24 5.20 -6.22
CA VAL A 340 7.29 6.19 -5.13
C VAL A 340 7.29 5.48 -3.77
N TRP A 341 6.40 4.50 -3.59
CA TRP A 341 6.32 3.66 -2.40
C TRP A 341 7.63 2.92 -2.11
N ARG A 342 8.16 2.19 -3.11
CA ARG A 342 9.44 1.48 -3.00
C ARG A 342 10.57 2.42 -2.63
N ASP A 343 10.72 3.53 -3.33
CA ASP A 343 11.85 4.45 -3.13
C ASP A 343 11.78 5.09 -1.75
N ALA A 344 10.62 5.57 -1.32
CA ALA A 344 10.47 6.20 -0.02
C ALA A 344 10.85 5.22 1.10
N ILE A 345 10.33 4.00 1.04
CA ILE A 345 10.53 3.04 2.11
C ILE A 345 11.96 2.46 2.09
N ALA A 346 12.46 2.08 0.91
CA ALA A 346 13.82 1.56 0.80
C ALA A 346 14.87 2.61 1.20
N ASN A 347 14.71 3.86 0.75
CA ASN A 347 15.63 4.94 1.12
C ASN A 347 15.52 5.32 2.60
N TYR A 348 14.33 5.27 3.21
CA TYR A 348 14.18 5.50 4.65
C TYR A 348 14.99 4.49 5.47
N TYR A 349 14.79 3.18 5.25
CA TYR A 349 15.51 2.15 5.99
C TYR A 349 16.99 2.06 5.60
N TYR A 350 17.36 2.42 4.37
CA TYR A 350 18.77 2.58 3.98
C TYR A 350 19.44 3.73 4.73
N ASN A 351 18.79 4.90 4.78
CA ASN A 351 19.31 6.07 5.50
C ASN A 351 19.44 5.78 7.00
N LEU A 352 18.48 5.05 7.57
CA LEU A 352 18.45 4.70 8.97
C LEU A 352 19.54 3.65 9.32
N SER A 353 19.57 2.52 8.61
CA SER A 353 20.46 1.38 8.92
C SER A 353 21.89 1.55 8.41
N GLY A 354 22.10 2.29 7.32
CA GLY A 354 23.39 2.39 6.61
C GLY A 354 23.85 1.09 5.94
N ILE A 355 22.98 0.08 5.82
CA ILE A 355 23.31 -1.21 5.21
C ILE A 355 23.02 -1.14 3.71
N PRO A 356 24.01 -1.28 2.82
CA PRO A 356 23.78 -1.22 1.38
C PRO A 356 22.98 -2.42 0.88
N ASP A 357 22.10 -2.18 -0.09
CA ASP A 357 21.48 -3.23 -0.90
C ASP A 357 22.58 -4.03 -1.64
N GLU A 358 22.59 -5.34 -1.49
CA GLU A 358 23.57 -6.23 -2.12
C GLU A 358 23.56 -6.12 -3.65
N ALA A 359 22.39 -5.84 -4.24
CA ALA A 359 22.25 -5.62 -5.68
C ALA A 359 22.60 -4.18 -6.11
N GLY A 360 22.86 -3.27 -5.16
CA GLY A 360 23.27 -1.89 -5.42
C GLY A 360 22.20 -1.04 -6.08
N ARG A 361 20.90 -1.31 -5.85
CA ARG A 361 19.79 -0.56 -6.45
C ARG A 361 19.35 0.63 -5.59
N VAL A 362 19.23 0.44 -4.27
CA VAL A 362 18.73 1.48 -3.35
C VAL A 362 19.69 2.68 -3.32
N GLY A 363 19.16 3.88 -3.56
CA GLY A 363 19.94 5.12 -3.65
C GLY A 363 20.83 5.22 -4.89
N HIS A 364 20.74 4.30 -5.85
CA HIS A 364 21.51 4.32 -7.09
C HIS A 364 20.62 4.23 -8.33
N TYR A 365 20.29 5.39 -8.88
CA TYR A 365 19.38 5.52 -10.02
C TYR A 365 20.11 6.13 -11.24
N PRO A 366 20.91 5.36 -11.99
CA PRO A 366 21.76 5.89 -13.06
C PRO A 366 20.98 6.52 -14.22
N SER A 367 19.70 6.18 -14.35
CA SER A 367 18.80 6.70 -15.39
C SER A 367 18.10 8.00 -14.99
N ARG A 368 18.27 8.47 -13.74
CA ARG A 368 17.64 9.69 -13.23
C ARG A 368 18.48 10.95 -13.48
N ILE A 369 17.77 12.03 -13.78
CA ILE A 369 18.25 13.40 -13.75
C ILE A 369 17.45 14.11 -12.64
N GLU A 370 18.11 14.39 -11.53
CA GLU A 370 17.49 15.12 -10.41
C GLU A 370 17.13 16.54 -10.82
N ALA A 371 15.92 16.99 -10.50
CA ALA A 371 15.43 18.28 -10.99
C ALA A 371 16.23 19.46 -10.42
N GLU A 372 16.71 19.36 -9.19
CA GLU A 372 17.56 20.35 -8.54
C GLU A 372 18.97 20.46 -9.15
N ASN A 373 19.39 19.45 -9.92
CA ASN A 373 20.66 19.45 -10.66
C ASN A 373 20.51 19.97 -12.11
N MET A 374 19.29 20.27 -12.56
CA MET A 374 19.03 20.86 -13.88
C MET A 374 19.36 22.36 -13.92
N MET A 375 19.44 22.92 -15.12
CA MET A 375 19.47 24.37 -15.31
C MET A 375 18.08 24.94 -15.03
N LEU A 376 17.96 25.73 -13.96
CA LEU A 376 16.69 26.30 -13.49
C LEU A 376 16.53 27.77 -13.92
N ASP A 377 15.36 28.10 -14.45
CA ASP A 377 14.88 29.48 -14.66
C ASP A 377 13.46 29.58 -14.10
N GLY A 378 13.21 30.50 -13.17
CA GLY A 378 11.91 30.60 -12.49
C GLY A 378 11.59 29.47 -11.48
N TYR A 379 12.39 28.40 -11.41
CA TYR A 379 12.35 27.37 -10.37
C TYR A 379 13.33 27.65 -9.23
N LYS A 380 13.05 27.14 -8.03
CA LYS A 380 13.95 27.11 -6.87
C LYS A 380 13.88 25.75 -6.18
N THR A 381 14.95 25.37 -5.48
CA THR A 381 14.98 24.14 -4.68
C THR A 381 14.02 24.20 -3.50
N TYR A 382 13.47 23.06 -3.13
CA TYR A 382 12.56 22.85 -2.02
C TYR A 382 12.98 21.60 -1.26
N ALA A 383 13.33 21.75 0.02
CA ALA A 383 13.66 20.60 0.87
C ALA A 383 12.36 19.89 1.25
N VAL A 384 12.22 18.64 0.83
CA VAL A 384 10.97 17.89 1.00
C VAL A 384 10.91 17.28 2.41
N SER A 385 9.70 17.25 2.98
CA SER A 385 9.44 16.66 4.29
C SER A 385 8.11 15.88 4.23
N PRO A 386 8.10 14.57 4.49
CA PRO A 386 9.26 13.73 4.88
C PRO A 386 10.27 13.59 3.73
N PHE A 387 11.57 13.45 4.04
CA PHE A 387 12.63 13.57 3.02
C PHE A 387 12.61 12.43 1.99
N GLU A 388 12.16 11.25 2.40
CA GLU A 388 12.24 10.01 1.62
C GLU A 388 11.31 9.99 0.42
N VAL A 389 10.30 10.87 0.37
CA VAL A 389 9.36 10.96 -0.75
C VAL A 389 9.86 11.86 -1.89
N ALA A 390 11.14 12.25 -1.85
CA ALA A 390 11.83 12.95 -2.92
C ALA A 390 13.17 12.26 -3.21
N SER A 391 13.49 12.11 -4.49
CA SER A 391 14.82 11.68 -4.88
C SER A 391 15.85 12.71 -4.40
N ASN A 392 16.95 12.23 -3.82
CA ASN A 392 17.98 13.09 -3.22
C ASN A 392 17.43 14.15 -2.22
N TYR A 393 16.27 13.87 -1.61
CA TYR A 393 15.63 14.65 -0.54
C TYR A 393 15.14 16.05 -0.95
N THR A 394 15.23 16.39 -2.23
CA THR A 394 15.03 17.75 -2.73
C THR A 394 14.18 17.74 -3.99
N ALA A 395 13.14 18.56 -4.00
CA ALA A 395 12.37 18.86 -5.20
C ALA A 395 12.69 20.27 -5.70
N ILE A 396 12.11 20.67 -6.83
CA ILE A 396 12.04 22.08 -7.25
C ILE A 396 10.59 22.56 -7.30
N VAL A 397 10.38 23.83 -6.97
CA VAL A 397 9.08 24.50 -7.04
C VAL A 397 9.21 25.85 -7.73
N THR A 398 8.17 26.31 -8.40
CA THR A 398 8.20 27.63 -9.05
C THR A 398 8.44 28.72 -8.01
N SER A 399 9.24 29.72 -8.36
CA SER A 399 9.62 30.81 -7.45
C SER A 399 8.45 31.77 -7.18
N SER A 400 7.42 31.74 -8.02
CA SER A 400 6.20 32.54 -7.93
C SER A 400 5.02 31.73 -8.47
N ASN A 401 3.84 31.84 -7.86
CA ASN A 401 2.62 31.16 -8.30
C ASN A 401 1.94 31.84 -9.53
N THR A 402 2.60 32.79 -10.17
CA THR A 402 2.07 33.52 -11.34
C THR A 402 2.93 33.43 -12.59
N THR A 403 4.13 32.84 -12.49
CA THR A 403 5.08 32.75 -13.59
C THR A 403 5.59 31.33 -13.71
N ALA A 404 5.59 30.80 -14.93
CA ALA A 404 6.12 29.47 -15.21
C ALA A 404 7.61 29.38 -14.89
N GLY A 405 8.03 28.21 -14.41
CA GLY A 405 9.42 27.82 -14.26
C GLY A 405 9.85 26.89 -15.40
N THR A 406 11.14 26.84 -15.69
CA THR A 406 11.79 25.93 -16.62
C THR A 406 12.93 25.20 -15.92
N ALA A 407 12.98 23.86 -16.06
CA ALA A 407 14.13 23.03 -15.71
C ALA A 407 14.65 22.37 -16.98
N SER A 408 15.95 22.49 -17.27
CA SER A 408 16.55 21.96 -18.51
C SER A 408 17.85 21.21 -18.28
N ALA A 409 18.06 20.10 -19.01
CA ALA A 409 19.26 19.27 -18.92
C ALA A 409 19.70 18.79 -20.30
N ILE A 410 21.02 18.64 -20.49
CA ILE A 410 21.59 18.00 -21.67
C ILE A 410 21.51 16.49 -21.47
N LEU A 411 20.88 15.78 -22.41
CA LEU A 411 20.75 14.33 -22.38
C LEU A 411 22.08 13.68 -22.79
N ASN A 412 22.77 13.14 -21.79
CA ASN A 412 24.05 12.42 -21.96
C ASN A 412 23.84 10.91 -22.15
N PHE A 413 22.68 10.51 -22.69
CA PHE A 413 22.37 9.14 -23.06
C PHE A 413 22.78 8.89 -24.52
N ASP A 414 23.04 7.64 -24.88
CA ASP A 414 23.32 7.29 -26.27
C ASP A 414 22.07 7.51 -27.14
N SER A 415 22.26 7.79 -28.43
CA SER A 415 21.11 8.02 -29.32
C SER A 415 20.28 6.75 -29.46
N GLY A 416 18.96 6.85 -29.28
CA GLY A 416 18.08 5.70 -29.26
C GLY A 416 16.62 6.05 -28.97
N THR A 417 15.83 5.01 -28.70
CA THR A 417 14.44 5.13 -28.27
C THR A 417 14.35 4.80 -26.80
N TYR A 418 13.65 5.65 -26.04
CA TYR A 418 13.57 5.59 -24.59
C TYR A 418 12.13 5.82 -24.12
N ASP A 419 11.84 5.38 -22.90
CA ASP A 419 10.70 5.84 -22.13
C ASP A 419 11.18 6.98 -21.21
N ILE A 420 10.51 8.14 -21.28
CA ILE A 420 10.79 9.29 -20.42
C ILE A 420 9.75 9.36 -19.32
N ALA A 421 10.16 9.17 -18.08
CA ALA A 421 9.29 9.34 -16.94
C ALA A 421 9.58 10.65 -16.21
N VAL A 422 8.53 11.27 -15.68
CA VAL A 422 8.61 12.51 -14.89
C VAL A 422 7.92 12.26 -13.56
N ASN A 423 8.65 12.44 -12.47
CA ASN A 423 8.11 12.44 -11.12
C ASN A 423 7.85 13.88 -10.68
N TYR A 424 6.60 14.13 -10.28
CA TYR A 424 6.11 15.44 -9.87
C TYR A 424 5.13 15.27 -8.70
N TYR A 425 4.61 16.37 -8.17
CA TYR A 425 3.60 16.32 -7.11
C TYR A 425 2.32 17.02 -7.56
N ASP A 426 1.19 16.37 -7.32
CA ASP A 426 -0.16 16.86 -7.60
C ASP A 426 -0.78 17.31 -6.28
N MET A 427 -0.66 18.61 -5.98
CA MET A 427 -1.08 19.15 -4.69
C MET A 427 -2.51 19.69 -4.75
N TYR A 428 -3.26 19.52 -3.66
CA TYR A 428 -4.59 20.09 -3.52
C TYR A 428 -4.59 21.62 -3.58
N GLY A 429 -5.59 22.17 -4.28
CA GLY A 429 -5.82 23.60 -4.35
C GLY A 429 -5.08 24.30 -5.48
N GLY A 430 -4.77 23.57 -6.55
CA GLY A 430 -4.30 24.07 -7.84
C GLY A 430 -4.43 22.98 -8.92
N ALA A 431 -4.20 23.35 -10.17
CA ALA A 431 -4.04 22.42 -11.27
C ALA A 431 -2.83 22.80 -12.17
N SER A 432 -1.63 22.62 -11.63
CA SER A 432 -0.39 23.01 -12.31
C SER A 432 -0.26 22.31 -13.66
N HIS A 433 0.18 23.06 -14.67
CA HIS A 433 0.31 22.56 -16.03
C HIS A 433 1.79 22.39 -16.39
N TYR A 434 2.14 21.23 -16.95
CA TYR A 434 3.50 20.89 -17.32
C TYR A 434 3.60 20.62 -18.81
N ARG A 435 4.75 21.00 -19.37
CA ARG A 435 5.14 20.70 -20.75
C ARG A 435 6.53 20.10 -20.78
N LEU A 436 6.65 18.90 -21.36
CA LEU A 436 7.91 18.26 -21.68
C LEU A 436 8.28 18.53 -23.13
N SER A 437 9.51 19.01 -23.35
CA SER A 437 10.07 19.28 -24.68
C SER A 437 11.49 18.74 -24.78
N ILE A 438 11.87 18.29 -25.97
CA ILE A 438 13.26 17.97 -26.31
C ILE A 438 13.65 18.85 -27.50
N ASN A 439 14.72 19.62 -27.33
CA ASN A 439 15.09 20.72 -28.19
C ASN A 439 13.93 21.74 -28.34
N ASN A 440 13.37 21.86 -29.53
CA ASN A 440 12.27 22.79 -29.83
C ASN A 440 10.93 22.06 -30.08
N GLU A 441 10.86 20.76 -29.82
CA GLU A 441 9.67 19.94 -30.03
C GLU A 441 9.01 19.58 -28.70
N THR A 442 7.70 19.78 -28.61
CA THR A 442 6.89 19.37 -27.45
C THR A 442 6.52 17.90 -27.59
N PHE A 443 6.88 17.09 -26.60
CA PHE A 443 6.58 15.65 -26.56
C PHE A 443 5.33 15.35 -25.75
N GLY A 444 5.05 16.15 -24.72
CA GLY A 444 3.94 15.91 -23.82
C GLY A 444 3.51 17.15 -23.06
N GLU A 445 2.22 17.24 -22.78
CA GLU A 445 1.62 18.24 -21.91
C GLU A 445 0.62 17.54 -21.00
N TRP A 446 0.65 17.86 -19.71
CA TRP A 446 -0.29 17.31 -18.74
C TRP A 446 -0.61 18.34 -17.66
N THR A 447 -1.67 18.05 -16.91
CA THR A 447 -2.09 18.86 -15.78
C THR A 447 -2.07 17.96 -14.54
N ALA A 448 -1.51 18.47 -13.44
CA ALA A 448 -1.69 17.90 -12.12
C ALA A 448 -3.12 18.19 -11.67
N ASN A 449 -3.99 17.19 -11.67
CA ASN A 449 -5.40 17.30 -11.29
C ASN A 449 -6.06 15.94 -11.08
N GLU A 450 -5.25 14.91 -10.80
CA GLU A 450 -5.66 13.52 -10.58
C GLU A 450 -6.47 12.91 -11.74
N LYS A 451 -6.43 13.54 -12.93
CA LYS A 451 -7.06 13.09 -14.17
C LYS A 451 -6.02 12.47 -15.12
N PRO A 452 -6.47 11.63 -16.06
CA PRO A 452 -5.61 11.00 -17.06
C PRO A 452 -4.63 11.95 -17.76
N TYR A 453 -3.37 11.52 -17.83
CA TYR A 453 -2.62 11.59 -19.08
C TYR A 453 -2.58 10.18 -19.69
N ILE A 454 -3.53 9.90 -20.58
CA ILE A 454 -3.44 8.85 -21.59
C ILE A 454 -3.59 9.60 -22.92
N ALA A 455 -2.79 9.24 -23.93
CA ALA A 455 -2.68 10.01 -25.18
C ALA A 455 -4.01 10.28 -25.93
N ASP A 456 -5.12 9.65 -25.53
CA ASP A 456 -6.48 9.90 -26.03
C ASP A 456 -7.40 10.35 -24.87
N GLN A 457 -7.98 11.56 -24.98
CA GLN A 457 -8.71 12.27 -23.90
C GLN A 457 -10.23 12.01 -23.88
N ALA A 458 -10.68 10.79 -24.16
CA ALA A 458 -12.04 10.36 -23.82
C ALA A 458 -12.07 9.94 -22.34
N ALA A 459 -12.04 10.94 -21.45
CA ALA A 459 -11.68 10.90 -20.03
C ALA A 459 -12.08 9.64 -19.22
N PRO A 460 -11.10 8.93 -18.64
CA PRO A 460 -11.36 8.12 -17.47
C PRO A 460 -11.65 8.95 -16.20
N ARG A 461 -12.34 8.32 -15.25
CA ARG A 461 -12.75 8.92 -13.95
C ARG A 461 -11.54 9.41 -13.13
N ILE A 462 -11.74 10.47 -12.34
CA ILE A 462 -10.73 11.03 -11.41
C ILE A 462 -10.35 9.98 -10.35
N LEU A 463 -9.09 9.96 -9.91
CA LEU A 463 -8.71 9.24 -8.69
C LEU A 463 -9.50 9.78 -7.49
N GLY A 464 -9.77 8.92 -6.52
CA GLY A 464 -10.63 9.23 -5.38
C GLY A 464 -9.92 9.17 -4.04
N HIS A 465 -8.58 9.17 -4.05
CA HIS A 465 -7.83 9.22 -2.80
C HIS A 465 -7.97 10.60 -2.16
N THR A 466 -7.69 10.68 -0.87
CA THR A 466 -7.70 11.98 -0.18
C THR A 466 -6.48 12.79 -0.64
N PRO A 467 -6.65 14.02 -1.13
CA PRO A 467 -5.55 14.81 -1.68
C PRO A 467 -4.73 15.48 -0.56
N SER A 468 -3.48 15.86 -0.85
CA SER A 468 -2.60 16.57 0.09
C SER A 468 -2.24 17.97 -0.40
N ILE A 469 -2.18 18.93 0.53
CA ILE A 469 -1.69 20.29 0.26
C ILE A 469 -0.16 20.41 0.36
N TYR A 470 0.56 19.31 0.55
CA TYR A 470 2.01 19.29 0.73
C TYR A 470 2.70 18.57 -0.43
N VAL A 471 4.00 18.85 -0.61
CA VAL A 471 4.91 18.06 -1.43
C VAL A 471 5.32 16.85 -0.57
N ASP A 472 4.58 15.75 -0.66
CA ASP A 472 4.72 14.57 0.19
C ASP A 472 4.36 13.28 -0.56
N GLY A 473 4.37 12.13 0.12
CA GLY A 473 4.02 10.84 -0.48
C GLY A 473 2.58 10.73 -0.97
N HIS A 474 1.67 11.60 -0.53
CA HIS A 474 0.25 11.58 -0.93
C HIS A 474 0.02 12.31 -2.25
N SER A 475 0.80 13.35 -2.52
CA SER A 475 0.76 14.11 -3.78
C SER A 475 1.77 13.61 -4.81
N ALA A 476 2.78 12.84 -4.40
CA ALA A 476 3.79 12.28 -5.31
C ALA A 476 3.17 11.38 -6.39
N ILE A 477 3.46 11.70 -7.65
CA ILE A 477 2.90 11.03 -8.82
C ILE A 477 3.94 10.93 -9.92
N ARG A 478 3.73 9.98 -10.83
CA ARG A 478 4.61 9.71 -11.96
C ARG A 478 3.82 9.61 -13.25
N ILE A 479 4.34 10.25 -14.30
CA ILE A 479 3.87 10.14 -15.69
C ILE A 479 4.99 9.56 -16.55
N THR A 480 4.67 8.78 -17.58
CA THR A 480 5.65 8.18 -18.49
C THR A 480 5.23 8.36 -19.95
N PHE A 481 6.16 8.85 -20.77
CA PHE A 481 6.03 9.01 -22.21
C PHE A 481 6.88 7.94 -22.89
N SER A 482 6.23 6.99 -23.58
CA SER A 482 6.92 5.88 -24.20
C SER A 482 7.39 6.18 -25.62
N ASN A 483 8.42 5.45 -26.07
CA ASN A 483 8.96 5.51 -27.44
C ASN A 483 9.46 6.89 -27.89
N VAL A 484 10.07 7.64 -26.97
CA VAL A 484 10.68 8.95 -27.24
C VAL A 484 12.04 8.74 -27.91
N THR A 485 12.25 9.35 -29.09
CA THR A 485 13.56 9.31 -29.75
C THR A 485 14.46 10.40 -29.20
N ILE A 486 15.63 10.01 -28.72
CA ILE A 486 16.64 10.90 -28.13
C ILE A 486 17.92 10.78 -28.93
N ASN A 487 18.56 11.91 -29.21
CA ASN A 487 19.94 11.97 -29.67
C ASN A 487 20.84 12.44 -28.53
N LYS A 488 22.04 11.87 -28.47
CA LYS A 488 23.06 12.32 -27.53
C LYS A 488 23.34 13.82 -27.69
N GLY A 489 23.20 14.57 -26.61
CA GLY A 489 23.36 16.02 -26.58
C GLY A 489 22.07 16.82 -26.82
N ASP A 490 20.94 16.15 -27.03
CA ASP A 490 19.63 16.80 -27.03
C ASP A 490 19.36 17.52 -25.70
N VAL A 491 18.62 18.62 -25.73
CA VAL A 491 18.25 19.38 -24.53
C VAL A 491 16.83 19.02 -24.13
N LEU A 492 16.66 18.32 -23.01
CA LEU A 492 15.36 18.12 -22.39
C LEU A 492 15.00 19.34 -21.57
N LYS A 493 13.76 19.81 -21.71
CA LYS A 493 13.19 20.93 -20.95
C LYS A 493 11.79 20.59 -20.45
N ILE A 494 11.58 20.75 -19.14
CA ILE A 494 10.26 20.77 -18.51
C ILE A 494 9.89 22.21 -18.16
N THR A 495 8.70 22.64 -18.57
CA THR A 495 8.12 23.92 -18.17
C THR A 495 6.92 23.66 -17.30
N GLY A 496 6.95 24.08 -16.03
CA GLY A 496 5.79 24.01 -15.14
C GLY A 496 5.18 25.38 -14.95
N THR A 497 3.87 25.47 -15.18
CA THR A 497 3.04 26.65 -14.94
C THR A 497 2.26 26.40 -13.66
N PRO A 498 2.52 27.16 -12.59
CA PRO A 498 1.82 26.98 -11.33
C PRO A 498 0.38 27.44 -11.46
N ASP A 499 -0.47 26.94 -10.58
CA ASP A 499 -1.87 27.33 -10.51
C ASP A 499 -2.32 27.42 -9.05
N GLU A 500 -3.01 28.51 -8.71
CA GLU A 500 -3.45 28.82 -7.34
C GLU A 500 -2.36 28.59 -6.27
N ASN A 501 -2.51 27.56 -5.43
CA ASN A 501 -1.57 27.24 -4.35
C ASN A 501 -0.52 26.19 -4.72
N GLU A 502 -0.64 25.58 -5.90
CA GLU A 502 0.26 24.54 -6.37
C GLU A 502 1.42 25.15 -7.17
N PRO A 503 2.67 25.06 -6.67
CA PRO A 503 3.82 25.74 -7.27
C PRO A 503 4.53 24.87 -8.32
N ALA A 504 3.78 24.13 -9.14
CA ALA A 504 4.25 23.17 -10.14
C ALA A 504 5.51 22.35 -9.71
N PRO A 505 5.44 21.62 -8.58
CA PRO A 505 6.57 20.90 -8.00
C PRO A 505 7.07 19.72 -8.86
N LEU A 506 8.39 19.59 -9.02
CA LEU A 506 9.05 18.54 -9.80
C LEU A 506 10.16 17.88 -8.98
N ASP A 507 10.28 16.55 -9.05
CA ASP A 507 11.29 15.77 -8.32
C ASP A 507 12.45 15.36 -9.24
N TYR A 508 12.21 14.50 -10.22
CA TYR A 508 13.23 14.04 -11.17
C TYR A 508 12.63 13.57 -12.50
N ILE A 509 13.52 13.30 -13.45
CA ILE A 509 13.21 12.68 -14.74
C ILE A 509 14.00 11.38 -14.87
N SER A 510 13.36 10.30 -15.34
CA SER A 510 14.08 9.06 -15.71
C SER A 510 14.11 8.90 -17.23
N VAL A 511 15.27 8.51 -17.77
CA VAL A 511 15.48 8.17 -19.18
C VAL A 511 15.77 6.67 -19.28
N LEU A 512 14.73 5.89 -19.56
CA LEU A 512 14.73 4.43 -19.42
C LEU A 512 14.75 3.73 -20.78
N GLN A 513 15.44 2.61 -20.91
CA GLN A 513 15.25 1.75 -22.08
C GLN A 513 13.79 1.27 -22.14
N PRO A 514 13.22 1.02 -23.33
CA PRO A 514 11.84 0.55 -23.44
C PRO A 514 11.61 -0.72 -22.61
N GLY A 515 10.66 -0.65 -21.67
CA GLY A 515 10.33 -1.75 -20.75
C GLY A 515 11.26 -1.89 -19.53
N GLU A 516 12.25 -1.02 -19.37
CA GLU A 516 13.04 -0.90 -18.15
C GLU A 516 12.21 -0.22 -17.06
N ILE A 517 12.35 -0.71 -15.84
CA ILE A 517 11.72 -0.15 -14.64
C ILE A 517 12.83 0.58 -13.88
N ASP A 518 12.58 1.85 -13.60
CA ASP A 518 13.46 2.74 -12.83
C ASP A 518 13.77 2.25 -11.43
#